data_AF-A0AAV7VHC4-F1
#
_entry.id   AF-A0AAV7VHC4-F1
#
_cell.length_a   1.000
_cell.length_b   1.000
_cell.length_c   1.000
_cell.angle_alpha   90.00
_cell.angle_beta   90.00
_cell.angle_gamma   90.00
#
_symmetry.space_group_name_H-M   'P 1'
#
loop_
_entity.id
_entity.type
_entity.pdbx_description
1 polymer ?
#
loop_
_entity_poly.entity_id
_entity_poly.type
_entity_poly.pdbx_seq_one_letter_code
_entity_poly.pdbx_strand_id
1 'polypeptide(L)'
;MPDIRLSKRLFYGELEKGKCTQGGQKKCFKDTLKVSLKCFVINPDSWEILAQDHPAWQSCISKGATSYEQSRIAEVQKKRELRKFIANSLPTNPADHFCQTCSRAF
;
A
#
# COMPACT_ATOMS: atom_id res chain seq x y z
N MET A 1 0.09 35.26 8.21
CA MET A 1 1.19 34.40 7.72
C MET A 1 0.76 33.78 6.41
N PRO A 2 1.44 34.03 5.28
CA PRO A 2 1.03 33.45 4.01
C PRO A 2 1.18 31.94 4.04
N ASP A 3 0.19 31.23 3.49
CA ASP A 3 -0.03 29.80 3.70
C ASP A 3 0.76 28.94 2.69
N ILE A 4 2.08 29.13 2.68
CA ILE A 4 3.01 28.56 1.67
C ILE A 4 3.43 27.12 1.96
N ARG A 5 2.88 26.49 3.01
CA ARG A 5 3.30 25.15 3.45
C ARG A 5 2.81 24.08 2.46
N LEU A 6 3.74 23.34 1.87
CA LEU A 6 3.47 22.36 0.81
C LEU A 6 2.44 21.29 1.23
N SER A 7 2.53 20.85 2.48
CA SER A 7 1.57 19.90 3.06
C SER A 7 0.15 20.46 2.98
N LYS A 8 -0.09 21.65 3.52
CA LYS A 8 -1.41 22.28 3.53
C LYS A 8 -1.94 22.52 2.11
N ARG A 9 -1.08 22.94 1.17
CA ARG A 9 -1.43 23.11 -0.25
C ARG A 9 -1.85 21.80 -0.94
N LEU A 10 -1.19 20.70 -0.61
CA LEU A 10 -1.54 19.36 -1.08
C LEU A 10 -2.86 18.83 -0.47
N PHE A 11 -3.13 19.15 0.80
CA PHE A 11 -4.31 18.66 1.52
C PHE A 11 -5.60 19.44 1.20
N TYR A 12 -5.47 20.76 0.96
CA TYR A 12 -6.59 21.68 0.78
C TYR A 12 -6.68 22.27 -0.64
N GLY A 13 -5.79 21.86 -1.54
CA GLY A 13 -5.85 22.28 -2.94
C GLY A 13 -7.07 21.68 -3.65
N GLU A 14 -7.92 22.53 -4.20
CA GLU A 14 -8.97 22.11 -5.12
C GLU A 14 -8.40 21.84 -6.52
N LEU A 15 -8.96 20.85 -7.19
CA LEU A 15 -8.52 20.42 -8.52
C LEU A 15 -9.12 21.37 -9.56
N GLU A 16 -8.31 22.28 -10.10
CA GLU A 16 -8.80 23.38 -10.97
C GLU A 16 -9.37 22.88 -12.31
N LYS A 17 -8.82 21.80 -12.88
CA LYS A 17 -9.30 21.20 -14.15
C LYS A 17 -9.15 19.67 -14.15
N GLY A 18 -10.24 18.96 -14.45
CA GLY A 18 -10.23 17.51 -14.70
C GLY A 18 -11.59 16.84 -14.45
N LYS A 19 -12.14 16.13 -15.43
CA LYS A 19 -13.38 15.34 -15.28
C LYS A 19 -13.01 13.93 -14.83
N CYS A 20 -13.46 13.50 -13.65
CA CYS A 20 -13.21 12.12 -13.17
C CYS A 20 -13.98 11.12 -14.04
N THR A 21 -13.30 10.10 -14.58
CA THR A 21 -13.91 9.06 -15.39
C THR A 21 -14.84 8.18 -14.56
N GLN A 22 -16.02 7.88 -15.11
CA GLN A 22 -17.08 7.11 -14.45
C GLN A 22 -16.74 5.61 -14.54
N GLY A 23 -16.36 5.00 -13.42
CA GLY A 23 -15.98 3.56 -13.37
C GLY A 23 -15.48 3.07 -12.01
N GLY A 24 -15.50 3.92 -10.99
CA GLY A 24 -15.03 3.64 -9.65
C GLY A 24 -14.41 4.92 -9.09
N GLN A 25 -14.94 5.43 -7.99
CA GLN A 25 -14.41 6.64 -7.37
C GLN A 25 -13.01 6.31 -6.86
N LYS A 26 -11.97 6.67 -7.65
CA LYS A 26 -10.59 6.63 -7.16
C LYS A 26 -10.59 7.40 -5.86
N LYS A 27 -10.15 6.75 -4.79
CA LYS A 27 -10.10 7.33 -3.46
C LYS A 27 -9.43 8.69 -3.57
N CYS A 28 -10.13 9.76 -3.17
CA CYS A 28 -9.60 11.12 -3.26
C CYS A 28 -8.20 11.16 -2.62
N PHE A 29 -7.31 12.03 -3.12
CA PHE A 29 -5.93 12.10 -2.62
C PHE A 29 -5.89 12.22 -1.08
N LYS A 30 -6.77 13.07 -0.52
CA LYS A 30 -7.01 13.21 0.93
C LYS A 30 -7.34 11.88 1.62
N ASP A 31 -8.24 11.09 1.04
CA ASP A 31 -8.67 9.82 1.61
C ASP A 31 -7.58 8.75 1.53
N THR A 32 -6.75 8.79 0.48
CA THR A 32 -5.56 7.94 0.36
C THR A 32 -4.54 8.30 1.44
N LEU A 33 -4.30 9.59 1.66
CA LEU A 33 -3.43 10.08 2.73
C LEU A 33 -3.91 9.67 4.12
N LYS A 34 -5.21 9.76 4.40
CA LYS A 34 -5.77 9.29 5.68
C LYS A 34 -5.52 7.80 5.93
N VAL A 35 -5.54 6.97 4.88
CA VAL A 35 -5.18 5.55 5.01
C VAL A 35 -3.70 5.40 5.35
N SER A 36 -2.82 6.07 4.60
CA SER A 36 -1.38 6.01 4.84
C SER A 36 -1.02 6.47 6.25
N LEU A 37 -1.64 7.54 6.75
CA LEU A 37 -1.43 8.01 8.13
C LEU A 37 -1.83 6.95 9.16
N LYS A 38 -2.97 6.28 8.96
CA LYS A 38 -3.37 5.15 9.83
C LYS A 38 -2.37 4.01 9.77
N CYS A 39 -1.85 3.67 8.60
CA CYS A 39 -0.80 2.66 8.43
C CYS A 39 0.51 3.05 9.15
N PHE A 40 0.78 4.35 9.29
CA PHE A 40 1.95 4.88 9.99
C PHE A 40 1.72 5.07 11.49
N VAL A 41 0.56 4.65 12.02
CA VAL A 41 0.15 4.84 13.43
C VAL A 41 0.04 6.34 13.80
N ILE A 42 -0.31 7.17 12.82
CA ILE A 42 -0.57 8.60 13.00
C ILE A 42 -2.08 8.81 12.97
N ASN A 43 -2.62 9.48 14.00
CA ASN A 43 -4.05 9.79 14.05
C ASN A 43 -4.40 10.83 12.96
N PRO A 44 -5.29 10.51 12.00
CA PRO A 44 -5.66 11.40 10.90
C PRO A 44 -6.52 12.59 11.32
N ASP A 45 -6.98 12.67 12.58
CA ASP A 45 -7.74 13.81 13.10
C ASP A 45 -6.85 14.79 13.88
N SER A 46 -5.70 14.33 14.41
CA SER A 46 -4.77 15.16 15.20
C SER A 46 -3.42 15.43 14.52
N TRP A 47 -3.28 15.06 13.24
CA TRP A 47 -2.01 15.20 12.51
C TRP A 47 -1.59 16.67 12.30
N GLU A 48 -2.54 17.62 12.27
CA GLU A 48 -2.22 19.05 12.07
C GLU A 48 -1.43 19.63 13.24
N ILE A 49 -1.74 19.19 14.45
CA ILE A 49 -1.02 19.56 15.67
C ILE A 49 0.43 19.04 15.57
N LEU A 50 0.60 17.80 15.09
CA LEU A 50 1.92 17.19 14.89
C LEU A 50 2.69 17.89 13.76
N ALA A 51 2.00 18.32 12.69
CA ALA A 51 2.59 19.05 11.57
C ALA A 51 2.99 20.50 11.90
N GLN A 52 2.57 21.03 13.05
CA GLN A 52 3.00 22.35 13.51
C GLN A 52 4.49 22.35 13.89
N ASP A 53 4.99 21.24 14.42
CA ASP A 53 6.41 20.97 14.66
C ASP A 53 6.99 20.18 13.47
N HIS A 54 7.64 20.90 12.56
CA HIS A 54 8.11 20.33 11.29
C HIS A 54 9.15 19.21 11.47
N PRO A 55 10.21 19.35 12.31
CA PRO A 55 11.11 18.25 12.63
C PRO A 55 10.42 17.01 13.19
N ALA A 56 9.48 17.16 14.14
CA ALA A 56 8.75 16.04 14.71
C ALA A 56 7.88 15.35 13.66
N TRP A 57 7.20 16.13 12.81
CA TRP A 57 6.42 15.63 11.68
C TRP A 57 7.23 14.76 10.72
N GLN A 58 8.39 15.26 10.29
CA GLN A 58 9.26 14.53 9.37
C GLN A 58 9.76 13.22 9.99
N SER A 59 10.15 13.25 11.27
CA SER A 59 10.60 12.08 12.01
C SER A 59 9.50 11.03 12.14
N CYS A 60 8.29 11.43 12.55
CA CYS A 60 7.14 10.55 12.69
C CYS A 60 6.76 9.88 11.35
N ILE A 61 6.70 10.65 10.26
CA ILE A 61 6.42 10.10 8.93
C ILE A 61 7.49 9.09 8.52
N SER A 62 8.77 9.44 8.63
CA SER A 62 9.87 8.58 8.19
C SER A 62 9.88 7.26 8.97
N LYS A 63 9.68 7.33 10.28
CA LYS A 63 9.58 6.16 11.15
C LYS A 63 8.37 5.30 10.79
N GLY A 64 7.19 5.91 10.64
CA GLY A 64 5.96 5.20 10.29
C GLY A 64 6.03 4.52 8.92
N ALA A 65 6.58 5.21 7.92
CA ALA A 65 6.78 4.67 6.58
C ALA A 65 7.74 3.47 6.57
N THR A 66 8.86 3.57 7.30
CA THR A 66 9.83 2.48 7.43
C THR A 66 9.22 1.25 8.09
N SER A 67 8.47 1.42 9.18
CA SER A 67 7.79 0.33 9.89
C SER A 67 6.71 -0.34 9.04
N TYR A 68 5.93 0.46 8.31
CA TYR A 68 4.92 -0.07 7.39
C TYR A 68 5.56 -0.88 6.26
N GLU A 69 6.66 -0.39 5.68
CA GLU A 69 7.38 -1.08 4.61
C GLU A 69 7.96 -2.42 5.08
N GLN A 70 8.58 -2.45 6.26
CA GLN A 70 9.08 -3.67 6.88
C GLN A 70 7.95 -4.70 7.07
N SER A 71 6.81 -4.26 7.59
CA SER A 71 5.63 -5.12 7.79
C SER A 71 5.08 -5.65 6.47
N ARG A 72 5.02 -4.80 5.44
CA ARG A 72 4.60 -5.18 4.08
C ARG A 72 5.51 -6.25 3.48
N ILE A 73 6.82 -6.08 3.60
CA ILE A 73 7.82 -7.04 3.11
C ILE A 73 7.68 -8.36 3.84
N ALA A 74 7.58 -8.34 5.18
CA ALA A 74 7.43 -9.54 5.99
C ALA A 74 6.18 -10.35 5.61
N GLU A 75 5.04 -9.68 5.38
CA GLU A 75 3.81 -10.34 4.95
C GLU A 75 3.95 -10.99 3.56
N VAL A 76 4.63 -10.33 2.63
CA VAL A 76 4.91 -10.89 1.30
C VAL A 76 5.85 -12.10 1.39
N GLN A 77 6.86 -12.05 2.26
CA GLN A 77 7.79 -13.16 2.51
C GLN A 77 7.05 -14.36 3.10
N LYS A 78 6.22 -14.15 4.13
CA LYS A 78 5.37 -15.19 4.74
C LYS A 78 4.48 -15.87 3.70
N LYS A 79 3.81 -15.09 2.83
CA LYS A 79 3.00 -15.63 1.73
C LYS A 79 3.83 -16.42 0.72
N ARG A 80 5.08 -16.02 0.46
CA ARG A 80 5.99 -16.75 -0.41
C ARG A 80 6.44 -18.07 0.21
N GLU A 81 6.76 -18.09 1.49
CA GLU A 81 7.15 -19.29 2.24
C GLU A 81 6.01 -20.30 2.30
N LEU A 82 4.78 -19.86 2.59
CA LEU A 82 3.60 -20.72 2.55
C LEU A 82 3.40 -21.37 1.18
N ARG A 83 3.57 -20.62 0.09
CA ARG A 83 3.49 -21.19 -1.27
C ARG A 83 4.58 -22.23 -1.54
N LYS A 84 5.81 -21.99 -1.08
CA LYS A 84 6.91 -22.97 -1.19
C LYS A 84 6.64 -24.22 -0.35
N PHE A 85 6.15 -24.05 0.88
CA PHE A 85 5.81 -25.15 1.77
C PHE A 85 4.72 -26.03 1.13
N ILE A 86 3.63 -25.41 0.68
CA ILE A 86 2.53 -26.11 -0.01
C ILE A 86 3.07 -26.88 -1.21
N ALA A 87 3.85 -26.23 -2.10
CA ALA A 87 4.42 -26.87 -3.29
C ALA A 87 5.35 -28.05 -2.97
N ASN A 88 6.08 -28.00 -1.86
CA ASN A 88 6.97 -29.08 -1.44
C ASN A 88 6.26 -30.20 -0.65
N SER A 89 5.14 -29.88 0.00
CA SER A 89 4.40 -30.78 0.89
C SER A 89 3.31 -31.59 0.18
N LEU A 90 2.74 -31.07 -0.92
CA LEU A 90 1.81 -31.84 -1.73
C LEU A 90 2.59 -32.77 -2.67
N PRO A 91 2.23 -34.06 -2.77
CA PRO A 91 2.71 -34.90 -3.85
C PRO A 91 2.35 -34.22 -5.17
N THR A 92 3.33 -34.03 -6.05
CA THR A 92 3.04 -33.79 -7.46
C THR A 92 2.29 -35.02 -7.95
N ASN A 93 0.96 -34.96 -8.00
CA ASN A 93 0.21 -35.98 -8.73
C ASN A 93 0.78 -35.97 -10.15
N PRO A 94 1.22 -37.13 -10.69
CA PRO A 94 1.59 -37.19 -12.08
C PRO A 94 0.41 -36.63 -12.88
N ALA A 95 0.69 -35.82 -13.90
CA ALA A 95 -0.36 -35.22 -14.70
C ALA A 95 -1.28 -36.33 -15.21
N ASP A 96 -2.53 -36.39 -14.75
CA ASP A 96 -3.48 -37.42 -15.20
C ASP A 96 -3.94 -37.21 -16.65
N HIS A 97 -3.49 -36.13 -17.27
CA HIS A 97 -3.85 -35.75 -18.64
C HIS A 97 -2.58 -35.75 -19.49
N PHE A 98 -2.55 -36.68 -20.44
CA PHE A 98 -1.48 -36.81 -21.42
C PHE A 98 -2.02 -36.55 -22.82
N CYS A 99 -1.21 -35.93 -23.67
CA CYS A 99 -1.53 -35.83 -25.09
C CYS A 99 -1.46 -37.21 -25.74
N GLN A 100 -2.59 -37.70 -26.29
CA GLN A 100 -2.66 -39.03 -26.92
C GLN A 100 -1.78 -39.17 -28.18
N THR A 101 -1.32 -38.05 -28.76
CA THR A 101 -0.53 -38.04 -30.00
C THR A 101 0.98 -37.99 -29.76
N CYS A 102 1.43 -37.39 -28.65
CA CYS A 102 2.87 -37.21 -28.38
C CYS A 102 3.29 -37.57 -26.96
N SER A 103 2.39 -38.14 -26.16
CA SER A 103 2.62 -38.66 -24.80
C SER A 103 3.18 -37.66 -23.79
N ARG A 104 3.08 -36.36 -24.08
CA ARG A 104 3.48 -35.30 -23.15
C ARG A 104 2.42 -35.12 -22.07
N ALA A 105 2.88 -35.04 -20.83
CA ALA A 105 2.10 -34.61 -19.67
C ALA A 105 1.77 -33.11 -19.78
N PHE A 106 0.53 -32.74 -19.45
CA PHE A 106 0.09 -31.34 -19.34
C PHE A 106 0.33 -30.77 -17.94
#